data_AF-A0A937QV38-F1
#
_entry.id   AF-A0A937QV38-F1
#
_cell.length_a   1.000
_cell.length_b   1.000
_cell.length_c   1.000
_cell.angle_alpha   90.00
_cell.angle_beta   90.00
_cell.angle_gamma   90.00
#
_symmetry.space_group_name_H-M   'P 1'
#
loop_
_entity.id
_entity.type
_entity.pdbx_description
1 polymer ?
#
loop_
_entity_poly.entity_id
_entity_poly.type
_entity_poly.pdbx_seq_one_letter_code
_entity_poly.pdbx_strand_id
1 'polypeptide(L)'
;MNAKGNGHSIFCVCILAGALAVGLMGCLNQGGSGGSAESNGEVAVTQAAQSVTPLPAPAAAESNGDCAEEEEPEWADNSYCYVCHLNYDGEELTQNHEIVGVGCETCHGISERHSADEDGITPPDVMFPKEKIGAYCITCHGQPELEHVDEHKPLLANDPDDEHVCTDCHGKHKMDVRTRIWDKETGKLISDDGVRMMYEDSPTRGNP
;
A
#
# COMPACT_ATOMS: atom_id res chain seq x y z
N MET A 1 13.82 9.44 -61.46
CA MET A 1 12.39 9.67 -61.78
C MET A 1 11.70 9.89 -60.43
N ASN A 2 11.52 11.16 -60.01
CA ASN A 2 10.21 11.88 -59.90
C ASN A 2 9.16 11.07 -59.12
N ALA A 3 8.50 11.53 -58.05
CA ALA A 3 8.02 12.86 -57.66
C ALA A 3 7.75 12.90 -56.12
N LYS A 4 8.07 13.97 -55.37
CA LYS A 4 7.23 15.13 -54.95
C LYS A 4 5.88 14.76 -54.31
N GLY A 5 5.68 15.05 -53.02
CA GLY A 5 4.96 16.24 -52.47
C GLY A 5 3.84 15.70 -51.55
N ASN A 6 3.27 16.33 -50.50
CA ASN A 6 3.16 17.66 -49.91
C ASN A 6 2.87 17.40 -48.39
N GLY A 7 3.24 18.18 -47.38
CA GLY A 7 3.05 19.62 -47.22
C GLY A 7 1.62 19.91 -46.73
N HIS A 8 1.39 20.02 -45.42
CA HIS A 8 0.29 20.75 -44.73
C HIS A 8 0.57 20.70 -43.21
N SER A 9 0.21 21.66 -42.37
CA SER A 9 0.11 23.11 -42.45
C SER A 9 0.01 23.53 -40.98
N ILE A 10 0.89 24.44 -40.57
CA ILE A 10 0.97 25.02 -39.24
C ILE A 10 -0.34 25.77 -38.97
N PHE A 11 -1.06 25.40 -37.90
CA PHE A 11 -2.06 26.27 -37.27
C PHE A 11 -1.66 26.51 -35.82
N CYS A 12 -0.83 27.53 -35.66
CA CYS A 12 -0.53 28.18 -34.40
C CYS A 12 -1.69 29.16 -34.11
N VAL A 13 -2.60 28.79 -33.21
CA VAL A 13 -3.62 29.70 -32.69
C VAL A 13 -3.20 30.13 -31.28
N CYS A 14 -2.60 31.31 -31.21
CA CYS A 14 -2.33 32.03 -29.97
C CYS A 14 -3.66 32.62 -29.46
N ILE A 15 -4.16 32.12 -28.32
CA ILE A 15 -5.21 32.82 -27.56
C ILE A 15 -4.53 33.67 -26.49
N LEU A 16 -4.59 34.98 -26.70
CA LEU A 16 -4.13 36.03 -25.81
C LEU A 16 -5.12 36.26 -24.65
N ALA A 17 -4.54 36.40 -23.46
CA ALA A 17 -4.82 37.39 -22.42
C ALA A 17 -6.28 37.70 -22.03
N GLY A 18 -6.59 37.42 -20.76
CA GLY A 18 -7.74 37.98 -20.05
C GLY A 18 -7.49 38.01 -18.55
N ALA A 19 -6.57 38.87 -18.10
CA ALA A 19 -6.43 39.21 -16.68
C ALA A 19 -7.53 40.22 -16.29
N LEU A 20 -8.37 39.86 -15.34
CA LEU A 20 -9.26 40.80 -14.65
C LEU A 20 -9.03 40.68 -13.15
N ALA A 21 -8.27 41.64 -12.62
CA ALA A 21 -8.11 41.90 -11.20
C ALA A 21 -9.17 42.91 -10.76
N VAL A 22 -10.05 42.48 -9.85
CA VAL A 22 -10.94 43.29 -9.00
C VAL A 22 -11.16 42.41 -7.76
N GLY A 23 -11.04 42.82 -6.50
CA GLY A 23 -10.77 44.08 -5.83
C GLY A 23 -10.87 43.78 -4.32
N LEU A 24 -10.17 44.57 -3.50
CA LEU A 24 -10.24 44.57 -2.04
C LEU A 24 -11.69 44.64 -1.51
N MET A 25 -12.00 43.90 -0.44
CA MET A 25 -12.58 44.51 0.78
C MET A 25 -12.53 43.51 1.94
N GLY A 26 -11.80 43.85 2.99
CA GLY A 26 -11.83 43.12 4.25
C GLY A 26 -13.06 43.49 5.08
N CYS A 27 -13.44 42.57 5.97
CA CYS A 27 -14.16 42.89 7.21
C CYS A 27 -13.56 42.01 8.32
N LEU A 28 -12.87 42.66 9.25
CA LEU A 28 -12.65 42.14 10.60
C LEU A 28 -14.01 41.96 11.27
N ASN A 29 -14.20 40.85 12.00
CA ASN A 29 -15.22 40.79 13.04
C ASN A 29 -14.58 40.28 14.34
N GLN A 30 -14.46 41.20 15.30
CA GLN A 30 -14.23 40.91 16.71
C GLN A 30 -15.59 40.85 17.41
N GLY A 31 -15.78 39.87 18.30
CA GLY A 31 -16.65 40.06 19.47
C GLY A 31 -17.57 38.91 19.88
N GLY A 32 -17.42 38.49 21.14
CA GLY A 32 -18.41 37.73 21.94
C GLY A 32 -18.00 36.26 22.18
N SER A 33 -17.28 35.91 23.25
CA SER A 33 -17.65 35.90 24.67
C SER A 33 -18.91 35.07 24.96
N GLY A 34 -18.70 33.89 25.55
CA GLY A 34 -19.72 32.97 26.03
C GLY A 34 -19.06 31.71 26.56
N GLY A 35 -18.56 31.78 27.81
CA GLY A 35 -17.97 30.63 28.48
C GLY A 35 -19.03 29.65 28.99
N SER A 36 -18.70 28.37 28.92
CA SER A 36 -19.10 27.35 29.88
C SER A 36 -17.94 26.37 29.99
N ALA A 37 -17.38 26.32 31.18
CA ALA A 37 -16.33 25.40 31.57
C ALA A 37 -16.94 24.02 31.81
N GLU A 38 -16.40 22.99 31.16
CA GLU A 38 -16.52 21.61 31.62
C GLU A 38 -15.15 20.92 31.52
N SER A 39 -14.92 20.08 32.51
CA SER A 39 -13.64 19.77 33.14
C SER A 39 -12.80 18.73 32.38
N ASN A 40 -11.55 19.09 32.07
CA ASN A 40 -10.51 18.13 31.72
C ASN A 40 -10.04 17.40 32.98
N GLY A 41 -10.42 16.13 33.09
CA GLY A 41 -9.85 15.18 34.04
C GLY A 41 -8.42 14.84 33.64
N GLU A 42 -7.48 15.59 34.19
CA GLU A 42 -6.04 15.36 34.05
C GLU A 42 -5.67 14.12 34.88
N VAL A 43 -5.53 12.97 34.22
CA VAL A 43 -5.00 11.75 34.84
C VAL A 43 -3.49 11.90 34.90
N ALA A 44 -2.99 12.33 36.05
CA ALA A 44 -1.58 12.36 36.37
C ALA A 44 -1.01 10.93 36.41
N VAL A 45 -0.46 10.47 35.29
CA VAL A 45 0.46 9.33 35.29
C VAL A 45 1.85 9.88 35.62
N THR A 46 2.25 9.63 36.85
CA THR A 46 3.60 9.87 37.37
C THR A 46 4.65 9.22 36.47
N GLN A 47 5.45 10.04 35.80
CA GLN A 47 6.71 9.63 35.18
C GLN A 47 7.70 9.26 36.28
N ALA A 48 7.90 7.97 36.50
CA ALA A 48 9.05 7.47 37.24
C ALA A 48 10.27 7.56 36.31
N ALA A 49 11.14 8.53 36.58
CA ALA A 49 12.45 8.63 35.95
C ALA A 49 13.30 7.41 36.34
N GLN A 50 13.40 6.44 35.42
CA GLN A 50 14.35 5.35 35.56
C GLN A 50 15.74 5.86 35.16
N SER A 51 16.62 5.92 36.16
CA SER A 51 18.05 6.21 36.00
C SER A 51 18.72 5.09 35.20
N VAL A 52 19.02 5.35 33.94
CA VAL A 52 19.84 4.46 33.09
C VAL A 52 21.30 4.61 33.48
N THR A 53 21.85 3.56 34.10
CA THR A 53 23.31 3.37 34.22
C THR A 53 23.88 3.02 32.84
N PRO A 54 25.03 3.59 32.42
CA PRO A 54 25.66 3.23 31.18
C PRO A 54 26.10 1.76 31.19
N LEU A 55 25.70 1.00 30.17
CA LEU A 55 26.20 -0.34 29.89
C LEU A 55 27.72 -0.28 29.60
N PRO A 56 28.53 -1.21 30.14
CA PRO A 56 29.93 -1.30 29.74
C PRO A 56 30.05 -1.71 28.28
N ALA A 57 31.04 -1.14 27.58
CA ALA A 57 31.36 -1.45 26.19
C ALA A 57 31.65 -2.95 26.02
N PRO A 58 31.21 -3.59 24.92
CA PRO A 58 31.50 -4.99 24.69
C PRO A 58 33.01 -5.16 24.45
N ALA A 59 33.63 -6.00 25.27
CA ALA A 59 34.96 -6.51 25.01
C ALA A 59 34.96 -7.23 23.66
N ALA A 60 35.99 -6.99 22.86
CA ALA A 60 36.21 -7.65 21.58
C ALA A 60 36.15 -9.17 21.78
N ALA A 61 35.09 -9.79 21.26
CA ALA A 61 34.98 -11.23 21.16
C ALA A 61 35.93 -11.70 20.04
N GLU A 62 36.86 -12.56 20.42
CA GLU A 62 37.74 -13.27 19.50
C GLU A 62 36.88 -14.12 18.56
N SER A 63 37.07 -13.97 17.25
CA SER A 63 36.35 -14.75 16.25
C SER A 63 36.88 -16.18 16.25
N ASN A 64 36.24 -17.05 17.03
CA ASN A 64 36.34 -18.47 16.80
C ASN A 64 35.51 -18.77 15.55
N GLY A 65 36.21 -19.08 14.46
CA GLY A 65 35.61 -19.57 13.23
C GLY A 65 34.89 -20.87 13.50
N ASP A 66 33.58 -20.77 13.66
CA ASP A 66 32.64 -21.86 13.45
C ASP A 66 31.94 -21.54 12.13
N CYS A 67 31.95 -22.50 11.22
CA CYS A 67 31.16 -22.43 10.00
C CYS A 67 29.70 -22.49 10.45
N ALA A 68 29.08 -21.34 10.71
CA ALA A 68 27.69 -21.25 11.09
C ALA A 68 26.86 -21.99 10.03
N GLU A 69 26.23 -23.08 10.44
CA GLU A 69 25.21 -23.76 9.68
C GLU A 69 24.05 -22.76 9.53
N GLU A 70 23.80 -22.30 8.31
CA GLU A 70 22.66 -21.42 8.02
C GLU A 70 21.39 -22.23 8.33
N GLU A 71 20.70 -21.88 9.42
CA GLU A 71 19.39 -22.47 9.74
C GLU A 71 18.44 -22.17 8.58
N GLU A 72 17.77 -23.22 8.07
CA GLU A 72 16.78 -23.05 7.00
C GLU A 72 15.67 -22.09 7.46
N PRO A 73 15.19 -21.20 6.58
CA PRO A 73 14.14 -20.26 6.95
C PRO A 73 12.88 -21.01 7.38
N GLU A 74 12.32 -20.59 8.50
CA GLU A 74 11.00 -21.06 8.92
C GLU A 74 9.92 -20.58 7.94
N TRP A 75 8.90 -21.42 7.73
CA TRP A 75 7.79 -21.05 6.85
C TRP A 75 6.95 -19.95 7.51
N ALA A 76 6.45 -19.02 6.70
CA ALA A 76 5.57 -17.98 7.20
C ALA A 76 4.20 -18.55 7.61
N ASP A 77 3.59 -18.00 8.65
CA ASP A 77 2.23 -18.36 9.06
C ASP A 77 1.19 -17.45 8.41
N ASN A 78 0.54 -17.96 7.36
CA ASN A 78 -0.55 -17.27 6.66
C ASN A 78 -1.95 -17.68 7.16
N SER A 79 -2.04 -18.56 8.17
CA SER A 79 -3.30 -19.15 8.62
C SER A 79 -4.35 -18.10 9.02
N TYR A 80 -3.89 -16.98 9.58
CA TYR A 80 -4.74 -15.85 9.95
C TYR A 80 -5.44 -15.21 8.74
N CYS A 81 -4.71 -15.02 7.63
CA CYS A 81 -5.23 -14.38 6.43
C CYS A 81 -6.16 -15.32 5.63
N TYR A 82 -5.85 -16.62 5.65
CA TYR A 82 -6.63 -17.64 4.93
C TYR A 82 -8.03 -17.87 5.50
N VAL A 83 -8.34 -17.37 6.71
CA VAL A 83 -9.71 -17.41 7.25
C VAL A 83 -10.71 -16.76 6.28
N CYS A 84 -10.32 -15.63 5.67
CA CYS A 84 -11.17 -14.90 4.73
C CYS A 84 -10.68 -15.01 3.28
N HIS A 85 -9.38 -15.18 3.05
CA HIS A 85 -8.77 -15.19 1.71
C HIS A 85 -8.25 -16.58 1.31
N LEU A 86 -9.04 -17.63 1.58
CA LEU A 86 -8.68 -19.03 1.31
C LEU A 86 -8.33 -19.31 -0.16
N ASN A 87 -8.78 -18.47 -1.09
CA ASN A 87 -8.42 -18.58 -2.51
C ASN A 87 -6.92 -18.40 -2.78
N TYR A 88 -6.15 -17.89 -1.83
CA TYR A 88 -4.69 -17.79 -1.92
C TYR A 88 -3.95 -18.96 -1.27
N ASP A 89 -4.65 -19.83 -0.54
CA ASP A 89 -4.08 -21.09 -0.09
C ASP A 89 -3.77 -21.96 -1.32
N GLY A 90 -2.50 -22.32 -1.47
CA GLY A 90 -2.01 -23.02 -2.66
C GLY A 90 -1.79 -22.12 -3.90
N GLU A 91 -1.89 -20.80 -3.79
CA GLU A 91 -1.53 -19.90 -4.90
C GLU A 91 0.00 -19.85 -5.07
N GLU A 92 0.50 -19.87 -6.31
CA GLU A 92 1.93 -20.05 -6.60
C GLU A 92 2.81 -18.95 -5.99
N LEU A 93 2.41 -17.68 -6.09
CA LEU A 93 3.17 -16.58 -5.48
C LEU A 93 3.20 -16.76 -3.97
N THR A 94 2.05 -17.03 -3.36
CA THR A 94 1.94 -17.19 -1.90
C THR A 94 2.78 -18.37 -1.40
N GLN A 95 2.68 -19.55 -2.02
CA GLN A 95 3.46 -20.74 -1.63
C GLN A 95 4.98 -20.52 -1.75
N ASN A 96 5.43 -19.93 -2.86
CA ASN A 96 6.86 -19.72 -3.10
C ASN A 96 7.49 -18.74 -2.09
N HIS A 97 6.69 -17.78 -1.60
CA HIS A 97 7.12 -16.82 -0.57
C HIS A 97 6.99 -17.41 0.83
N GLU A 98 5.94 -18.19 1.10
CA GLU A 98 5.68 -18.81 2.40
C GLU A 98 6.85 -19.71 2.85
N ILE A 99 7.39 -20.54 1.95
CA ILE A 99 8.48 -21.48 2.26
C ILE A 99 9.82 -20.81 2.58
N VAL A 100 9.98 -19.52 2.25
CA VAL A 100 11.18 -18.72 2.57
C VAL A 100 10.91 -17.71 3.69
N GLY A 101 9.81 -17.89 4.43
CA GLY A 101 9.46 -17.05 5.58
C GLY A 101 8.82 -15.71 5.21
N VAL A 102 8.36 -15.53 3.97
CA VAL A 102 7.66 -14.32 3.53
C VAL A 102 6.15 -14.56 3.52
N GLY A 103 5.48 -14.05 4.54
CA GLY A 103 4.02 -14.17 4.71
C GLY A 103 3.22 -13.02 4.11
N CYS A 104 1.89 -13.14 4.13
CA CYS A 104 0.96 -12.12 3.65
C CYS A 104 1.25 -10.74 4.24
N GLU A 105 1.54 -10.68 5.54
CA GLU A 105 1.81 -9.44 6.27
C GLU A 105 3.11 -8.75 5.86
N THR A 106 4.06 -9.48 5.27
CA THR A 106 5.30 -8.87 4.77
C THR A 106 4.96 -7.86 3.69
N CYS A 107 4.09 -8.24 2.74
CA CYS A 107 3.67 -7.40 1.63
C CYS A 107 2.47 -6.49 1.98
N HIS A 108 1.48 -7.02 2.68
CA HIS A 108 0.20 -6.34 2.93
C HIS A 108 0.09 -5.65 4.29
N GLY A 109 1.13 -5.75 5.13
CA GLY A 109 1.12 -5.31 6.52
C GLY A 109 0.25 -6.19 7.42
N ILE A 110 0.39 -6.00 8.74
CA ILE A 110 -0.28 -6.81 9.78
C ILE A 110 -1.80 -6.88 9.57
N SER A 111 -2.42 -5.79 9.11
CA SER A 111 -3.81 -5.75 8.67
C SER A 111 -4.82 -6.15 9.75
N GLU A 112 -4.51 -5.89 11.03
CA GLU A 112 -5.38 -6.17 12.19
C GLU A 112 -6.80 -5.59 12.00
N ARG A 113 -6.90 -4.32 11.61
CA ARG A 113 -8.21 -3.66 11.39
C ARG A 113 -8.98 -4.24 10.21
N HIS A 114 -8.29 -4.68 9.16
CA HIS A 114 -8.91 -5.35 8.02
C HIS A 114 -9.50 -6.69 8.43
N SER A 115 -8.73 -7.50 9.14
CA SER A 115 -9.13 -8.83 9.59
C SER A 115 -10.26 -8.82 10.62
N ALA A 116 -10.37 -7.76 11.43
CA ALA A 116 -11.46 -7.60 12.40
C ALA A 116 -12.78 -7.07 11.79
N ASP A 117 -12.77 -6.72 10.50
CA ASP A 117 -13.90 -6.11 9.81
C ASP A 117 -14.60 -7.11 8.88
N GLU A 118 -15.63 -7.77 9.41
CA GLU A 118 -16.41 -8.77 8.65
C GLU A 118 -17.24 -8.17 7.50
N ASP A 119 -17.49 -6.85 7.50
CA ASP A 119 -18.15 -6.18 6.37
C ASP A 119 -17.16 -5.91 5.21
N GLY A 120 -15.86 -6.07 5.46
CA GLY A 120 -14.78 -5.92 4.49
C GLY A 120 -14.69 -4.52 3.90
N ILE A 121 -14.95 -3.47 4.70
CA ILE A 121 -14.88 -2.06 4.29
C ILE A 121 -13.50 -1.44 4.54
N THR A 122 -12.79 -1.99 5.50
CA THR A 122 -11.44 -1.61 5.90
C THR A 122 -10.47 -2.31 4.95
N PRO A 123 -9.61 -1.58 4.23
CA PRO A 123 -8.59 -2.20 3.40
C PRO A 123 -7.48 -2.84 4.26
N PRO A 124 -6.67 -3.76 3.68
CA PRO A 124 -5.37 -4.12 4.25
C PRO A 124 -4.49 -2.88 4.51
N ASP A 125 -3.49 -3.01 5.37
CA ASP A 125 -2.60 -1.90 5.70
C ASP A 125 -1.83 -1.40 4.47
N VAL A 126 -1.45 -2.31 3.58
CA VAL A 126 -0.77 -2.01 2.32
C VAL A 126 -1.51 -2.62 1.14
N MET A 127 -1.78 -1.78 0.14
CA MET A 127 -2.21 -2.19 -1.19
C MET A 127 -1.25 -1.61 -2.22
N PHE A 128 -1.07 -2.34 -3.32
CA PHE A 128 -0.14 -1.93 -4.37
C PHE A 128 -0.89 -1.40 -5.61
N PRO A 129 -0.85 -0.08 -5.88
CA PRO A 129 -1.12 0.41 -7.23
C PRO A 129 -0.08 -0.19 -8.18
N LYS A 130 -0.44 -0.29 -9.46
CA LYS A 130 0.31 -1.06 -10.46
C LYS A 130 1.77 -0.61 -10.54
N GLU A 131 1.99 0.70 -10.46
CA GLU A 131 3.26 1.39 -10.56
C GLU A 131 4.19 1.11 -9.36
N LYS A 132 3.65 0.62 -8.24
CA LYS A 132 4.42 0.30 -7.02
C LYS A 132 4.74 -1.18 -6.87
N ILE A 133 4.16 -2.06 -7.68
CA ILE A 133 4.38 -3.52 -7.57
C ILE A 133 5.84 -3.86 -7.85
N GLY A 134 6.37 -3.47 -9.01
CA GLY A 134 7.74 -3.80 -9.40
C GLY A 134 8.79 -3.25 -8.42
N ALA A 135 8.62 -1.99 -8.01
CA ALA A 135 9.51 -1.35 -7.04
C ALA A 135 9.52 -2.05 -5.67
N TYR A 136 8.40 -2.66 -5.27
CA TYR A 136 8.32 -3.43 -4.04
C TYR A 136 8.96 -4.82 -4.21
N CYS A 137 8.71 -5.53 -5.32
CA CYS A 137 9.31 -6.84 -5.56
C CYS A 137 10.84 -6.80 -5.49
N ILE A 138 11.46 -5.73 -5.99
CA ILE A 138 12.92 -5.60 -6.01
C ILE A 138 13.56 -5.27 -4.66
N THR A 139 12.77 -5.08 -3.58
CA THR A 139 13.35 -4.93 -2.24
C THR A 139 13.94 -6.24 -1.73
N CYS A 140 13.41 -7.37 -2.20
CA CYS A 140 13.90 -8.72 -1.89
C CYS A 140 14.54 -9.39 -3.12
N HIS A 141 14.03 -9.13 -4.33
CA HIS A 141 14.59 -9.66 -5.57
C HIS A 141 15.59 -8.67 -6.18
N GLY A 142 16.89 -8.92 -5.97
CA GLY A 142 17.93 -8.06 -6.49
C GLY A 142 17.87 -7.91 -8.02
N GLN A 143 18.05 -6.68 -8.50
CA GLN A 143 18.03 -6.38 -9.93
C GLN A 143 19.08 -7.16 -10.74
N PRO A 144 20.35 -7.32 -10.29
CA PRO A 144 21.33 -8.13 -11.01
C PRO A 144 20.89 -9.57 -11.25
N GLU A 145 20.13 -10.14 -10.31
CA GLU A 145 19.57 -11.48 -10.38
C GLU A 145 18.38 -11.57 -11.33
N LEU A 146 17.79 -10.44 -11.75
CA LEU A 146 16.64 -10.39 -12.65
C LEU A 146 17.02 -10.05 -14.10
N GLU A 147 18.09 -9.27 -14.31
CA GLU A 147 18.52 -8.75 -15.62
C GLU A 147 18.93 -9.83 -16.64
N HIS A 148 19.18 -11.05 -16.18
CA HIS A 148 19.56 -12.17 -17.05
C HIS A 148 18.41 -12.70 -17.92
N VAL A 149 17.17 -12.35 -17.58
CA VAL A 149 15.97 -12.67 -18.37
C VAL A 149 15.63 -11.48 -19.25
N ASP A 150 15.60 -11.68 -20.57
CA ASP A 150 15.41 -10.59 -21.54
C ASP A 150 14.06 -9.88 -21.36
N GLU A 151 13.02 -10.63 -20.98
CA GLU A 151 11.67 -10.15 -20.72
C GLU A 151 11.58 -9.24 -19.49
N HIS A 152 12.54 -9.29 -18.56
CA HIS A 152 12.56 -8.38 -17.41
C HIS A 152 13.11 -6.99 -17.75
N LYS A 153 13.88 -6.86 -18.84
CA LYS A 153 14.54 -5.59 -19.20
C LYS A 153 13.58 -4.39 -19.30
N PRO A 154 12.42 -4.46 -20.00
CA PRO A 154 11.50 -3.32 -20.05
C PRO A 154 10.92 -2.96 -18.67
N LEU A 155 10.57 -3.96 -17.86
CA LEU A 155 10.06 -3.75 -16.49
C LEU A 155 11.10 -3.10 -15.58
N LEU A 156 12.35 -3.58 -15.61
CA LEU A 156 13.44 -3.02 -14.82
C LEU A 156 13.85 -1.62 -15.30
N ALA A 157 13.68 -1.33 -16.59
CA ALA A 157 13.91 0.00 -17.16
C ALA A 157 12.75 0.99 -16.88
N ASN A 158 11.64 0.53 -16.29
CA ASN A 158 10.38 1.28 -16.15
C ASN A 158 9.92 1.87 -17.49
N ASP A 159 9.95 1.05 -18.54
CA ASP A 159 9.47 1.44 -19.87
C ASP A 159 7.99 1.86 -19.79
N PRO A 160 7.63 3.10 -20.15
CA PRO A 160 6.24 3.56 -20.09
C PRO A 160 5.30 2.84 -21.06
N ASP A 161 5.84 2.17 -22.08
CA ASP A 161 5.07 1.40 -23.05
C ASP A 161 4.83 -0.05 -22.58
N ASP A 162 5.51 -0.52 -21.53
CA ASP A 162 5.26 -1.83 -20.92
C ASP A 162 4.24 -1.72 -19.79
N GLU A 163 3.07 -2.28 -20.05
CA GLU A 163 1.98 -2.34 -19.09
C GLU A 163 2.04 -3.58 -18.18
N HIS A 164 3.02 -4.47 -18.29
CA HIS A 164 3.06 -5.65 -17.41
C HIS A 164 3.61 -5.30 -16.03
N VAL A 165 3.29 -6.13 -15.06
CA VAL A 165 3.93 -6.16 -13.74
C VAL A 165 4.36 -7.59 -13.40
N CYS A 166 5.20 -7.74 -12.37
CA CYS A 166 5.77 -9.03 -11.96
C CYS A 166 4.70 -10.13 -11.82
N THR A 167 3.55 -9.80 -11.21
CA THR A 167 2.45 -10.73 -10.99
C THR A 167 1.68 -11.10 -12.26
N ASP A 168 1.85 -10.41 -13.38
CA ASP A 168 1.19 -10.84 -14.63
C ASP A 168 1.80 -12.16 -15.16
N CYS A 169 3.04 -12.47 -14.77
CA CYS A 169 3.75 -13.71 -15.12
C CYS A 169 4.04 -14.62 -13.92
N HIS A 170 4.41 -14.07 -12.75
CA HIS A 170 4.92 -14.84 -11.60
C HIS A 170 3.88 -15.23 -10.54
N GLY A 171 2.59 -15.04 -10.82
CA GLY A 171 1.53 -15.59 -9.98
C GLY A 171 0.21 -14.84 -10.07
N LYS A 172 -0.90 -15.55 -9.93
CA LYS A 172 -2.25 -14.97 -10.07
C LYS A 172 -2.71 -14.38 -8.74
N HIS A 173 -1.93 -13.45 -8.21
CA HIS A 173 -2.16 -12.83 -6.90
C HIS A 173 -3.11 -11.63 -6.98
N LYS A 174 -4.30 -11.85 -7.55
CA LYS A 174 -5.32 -10.81 -7.76
C LYS A 174 -6.71 -11.42 -7.68
N MET A 175 -7.59 -10.81 -6.87
CA MET A 175 -9.01 -11.14 -6.88
C MET A 175 -9.65 -10.74 -8.21
N ASP A 176 -10.29 -11.69 -8.88
CA ASP A 176 -11.01 -11.47 -10.15
C ASP A 176 -12.27 -10.63 -9.97
N VAL A 177 -12.98 -10.86 -8.86
CA VAL A 177 -14.22 -10.15 -8.53
C VAL A 177 -14.02 -9.42 -7.21
N ARG A 178 -14.33 -8.13 -7.19
CA ARG A 178 -14.27 -7.28 -6.00
C ARG A 178 -15.61 -6.61 -5.77
N THR A 179 -16.18 -6.88 -4.61
CA THR A 179 -17.41 -6.22 -4.13
C THR A 179 -17.11 -4.93 -3.36
N ARG A 180 -15.87 -4.75 -2.92
CA ARG A 180 -15.34 -3.50 -2.36
C ARG A 180 -14.12 -3.05 -3.16
N ILE A 181 -14.13 -1.79 -3.56
CA ILE A 181 -13.08 -1.18 -4.39
C ILE A 181 -12.50 -0.02 -3.60
N TRP A 182 -11.19 -0.07 -3.38
CA TRP A 182 -10.43 0.99 -2.75
C TRP A 182 -9.49 1.65 -3.74
N ASP A 183 -9.18 2.91 -3.45
CA ASP A 183 -7.99 3.56 -3.95
C ASP A 183 -6.78 2.86 -3.33
N LYS A 184 -5.97 2.20 -4.17
CA LYS A 184 -4.87 1.37 -3.69
C LYS A 184 -3.72 2.17 -3.07
N GLU A 185 -3.62 3.45 -3.39
CA GLU A 185 -2.56 4.31 -2.84
C GLU A 185 -2.92 4.87 -1.47
N THR A 186 -4.19 5.21 -1.27
CA THR A 186 -4.66 5.90 -0.06
C THR A 186 -5.45 5.00 0.90
N GLY A 187 -5.90 3.84 0.44
CA GLY A 187 -6.82 2.97 1.20
C GLY A 187 -8.25 3.50 1.27
N LYS A 188 -8.58 4.61 0.61
CA LYS A 188 -9.93 5.17 0.66
C LYS A 188 -10.90 4.28 -0.11
N LEU A 189 -12.03 3.92 0.51
CA LEU A 189 -13.11 3.20 -0.16
C LEU A 189 -13.72 4.07 -1.28
N ILE A 190 -13.69 3.56 -2.51
CA ILE A 190 -14.25 4.19 -3.71
C ILE A 190 -15.71 3.74 -3.90
N SER A 191 -15.97 2.44 -3.78
CA SER A 191 -17.31 1.87 -3.93
C SER A 191 -17.44 0.52 -3.24
N ASP A 192 -18.67 0.18 -2.86
CA ASP A 192 -19.05 -1.14 -2.39
C ASP A 192 -20.42 -1.58 -2.97
N ASP A 193 -20.84 -2.80 -2.64
CA ASP A 193 -22.10 -3.40 -3.07
C ASP A 193 -23.33 -3.00 -2.22
N GLY A 194 -23.15 -2.14 -1.22
CA GLY A 194 -24.18 -1.72 -0.27
C GLY A 194 -24.65 -2.81 0.69
N VAL A 195 -24.10 -4.03 0.61
CA VAL A 195 -24.47 -5.13 1.51
C VAL A 195 -23.68 -4.97 2.82
N ARG A 196 -24.43 -4.80 3.90
CA ARG A 196 -23.92 -4.57 5.24
C ARG A 196 -24.48 -5.61 6.19
N MET A 197 -23.67 -6.48 6.76
CA MET A 197 -24.21 -7.53 7.63
C MET A 197 -24.59 -6.98 9.01
N MET A 198 -23.97 -5.87 9.42
CA MET A 198 -24.10 -5.33 10.78
C MET A 198 -25.11 -4.18 10.93
N TYR A 199 -25.45 -3.46 9.85
CA TYR A 199 -26.26 -2.24 9.92
C TYR A 199 -27.78 -2.51 9.80
N GLU A 200 -28.59 -1.65 10.41
CA GLU A 200 -30.07 -1.82 10.46
C GLU A 200 -30.74 -1.59 9.10
N ASP A 201 -30.13 -0.76 8.25
CA ASP A 201 -30.59 -0.39 6.92
C ASP A 201 -30.13 -1.36 5.82
N SER A 202 -29.54 -2.49 6.20
CA SER A 202 -29.07 -3.47 5.23
C SER A 202 -30.21 -4.09 4.43
N PRO A 203 -30.05 -4.23 3.09
CA PRO A 203 -31.04 -4.91 2.26
C PRO A 203 -31.27 -6.38 2.66
N THR A 204 -30.34 -7.02 3.39
CA THR A 204 -30.52 -8.39 3.91
C THR A 204 -31.37 -8.45 5.18
N ARG A 205 -31.59 -7.33 5.87
CA ARG A 205 -32.35 -7.25 7.13
C ARG A 205 -33.83 -6.92 6.93
N GLY A 206 -34.21 -6.55 5.70
CA GLY A 206 -35.50 -5.94 5.37
C GLY A 206 -36.59 -6.86 4.82
N ASN A 207 -36.42 -8.19 4.82
CA ASN A 207 -37.50 -9.09 4.37
C ASN A 207 -37.74 -10.21 5.40
N PRO A 208 -38.81 -10.13 6.23
CA PRO A 208 -39.18 -11.22 7.13
C PRO A 208 -39.65 -12.48 6.39
#